data_AF-A0A511XF38-F1
#
_entry.id   AF-A0A511XF38-F1
#
_cell.length_a   1.000
_cell.length_b   1.000
_cell.length_c   1.000
_cell.angle_alpha   90.00
_cell.angle_beta   90.00
_cell.angle_gamma   90.00
#
_symmetry.space_group_name_H-M   'P 1'
#
loop_
_entity.id
_entity.type
_entity.pdbx_description
1 polymer ?
#
loop_
_entity_poly.entity_id
_entity_poly.type
_entity_poly.pdbx_seq_one_letter_code
_entity_poly.pdbx_strand_id
1 'polypeptide(L)'
;MLTQLSGPGWLACGANAIAFDPLCGDGAGQAAREAILGAAVIQAVTERRQSRYEQAAVLLHYHSMLLASMRRHLRICAQFYHTGGKTGWWREQVETLAAGFEWCTERLAELSEPQYELHGLRLYPRARAA
;
A
#
# COMPACT_ATOMS: atom_id res chain seq x y z
N MET A 1 -2.51 10.66 -5.42
CA MET A 1 -1.89 9.30 -5.45
C MET A 1 -1.69 8.93 -6.92
N LEU A 2 -0.59 8.28 -7.29
CA LEU A 2 -0.45 7.76 -8.65
C LEU A 2 -1.56 6.75 -8.93
N THR A 3 -2.15 6.78 -10.12
CA THR A 3 -3.16 5.80 -10.55
C THR A 3 -2.56 4.40 -10.74
N GLN A 4 -1.23 4.30 -10.82
CA GLN A 4 -0.49 3.05 -11.00
C GLN A 4 0.85 3.14 -10.25
N LEU A 5 1.22 2.08 -9.53
CA LEU A 5 2.46 2.03 -8.73
C LEU A 5 3.60 1.27 -9.39
N SER A 6 3.40 0.78 -10.60
CA SER A 6 4.39 0.00 -11.35
C SER A 6 4.06 -0.03 -12.83
N GLY A 7 5.04 -0.21 -13.69
CA GLY A 7 4.82 -0.46 -15.11
C GLY A 7 6.02 -1.16 -15.75
N PRO A 8 6.06 -1.29 -17.08
CA PRO A 8 7.19 -1.93 -17.76
C PRO A 8 8.52 -1.26 -17.39
N GLY A 9 9.38 -2.00 -16.68
CA GLY A 9 10.70 -1.54 -16.29
C GLY A 9 10.76 -0.54 -15.13
N TRP A 10 9.66 -0.28 -14.43
CA TRP A 10 9.67 0.64 -13.28
C TRP A 10 8.71 0.24 -12.16
N LEU A 11 9.08 0.62 -10.94
CA LEU A 11 8.31 0.47 -9.71
C LEU A 11 8.35 1.81 -8.97
N ALA A 12 7.20 2.37 -8.60
CA ALA A 12 7.17 3.52 -7.71
C ALA A 12 7.53 3.07 -6.30
N CYS A 13 8.37 3.84 -5.61
CA CYS A 13 8.80 3.57 -4.24
C CYS A 13 8.83 4.86 -3.41
N GLY A 14 8.77 4.71 -2.08
CA GLY A 14 8.82 5.80 -1.12
C GLY A 14 7.66 6.78 -1.30
N ALA A 15 7.94 8.08 -1.13
CA ALA A 15 6.93 9.13 -1.27
C ALA A 15 6.27 9.19 -2.67
N ASN A 16 6.91 8.65 -3.71
CA ASN A 16 6.30 8.54 -5.03
C ASN A 16 5.23 7.45 -5.10
N ALA A 17 5.31 6.42 -4.25
CA ALA A 17 4.27 5.40 -4.15
C ALA A 17 3.21 5.77 -3.12
N ILE A 18 3.67 6.15 -1.92
CA ILE A 18 2.83 6.42 -0.77
C ILE A 18 3.49 7.45 0.15
N ALA A 19 2.74 8.49 0.51
CA ALA A 19 3.19 9.52 1.45
C ALA A 19 2.24 9.54 2.65
N PHE A 20 2.81 9.39 3.84
CA PHE A 20 2.07 9.28 5.08
C PHE A 20 2.05 10.62 5.82
N ASP A 21 0.98 10.84 6.59
CA ASP A 21 0.91 11.95 7.54
C ASP A 21 1.93 11.68 8.68
N PRO A 22 2.78 12.65 9.05
CA PRO A 22 3.77 12.44 10.11
C PRO A 22 3.16 12.25 11.52
N LEU A 23 1.86 12.53 11.71
CA LEU A 23 1.19 12.62 13.01
C LEU A 23 1.35 11.39 13.90
N CYS A 24 1.33 10.18 13.33
CA CYS A 24 1.45 8.94 14.09
C CYS A 24 2.89 8.37 14.15
N GLY A 25 3.86 9.07 13.55
CA GLY A 25 5.28 8.72 13.61
C GLY A 25 5.66 7.38 12.96
N ASP A 26 4.78 6.76 12.17
CA ASP A 26 5.00 5.43 11.59
C ASP A 26 5.77 5.45 10.25
N GLY A 27 6.00 6.63 9.68
CA GLY A 27 6.54 6.81 8.33
C GLY A 27 7.86 6.08 8.06
N ALA A 28 8.84 6.14 8.98
CA ALA A 28 10.11 5.44 8.81
C ALA A 28 9.94 3.91 8.80
N GLY A 29 9.07 3.38 9.66
CA GLY A 29 8.75 1.96 9.70
C GLY A 29 8.01 1.50 8.44
N GLN A 30 7.10 2.32 7.92
CA GLN A 30 6.41 2.03 6.66
C GLN A 30 7.36 2.06 5.46
N ALA A 31 8.25 3.05 5.38
CA ALA A 31 9.26 3.15 4.33
C ALA A 31 10.19 1.92 4.33
N ALA A 32 10.60 1.44 5.50
CA ALA A 32 11.42 0.23 5.61
C ALA A 32 10.65 -1.02 5.12
N ARG A 33 9.38 -1.18 5.52
CA ARG A 33 8.53 -2.30 5.05
C ARG A 33 8.28 -2.25 3.56
N GLU A 34 8.02 -1.07 3.01
CA GLU A 34 7.87 -0.85 1.58
C GLU A 34 9.15 -1.23 0.84
N ALA A 35 10.32 -0.77 1.30
CA ALA A 35 11.59 -1.09 0.67
C ALA A 35 11.85 -2.60 0.62
N ILE A 36 11.55 -3.31 1.71
CA ILE A 36 11.63 -4.77 1.78
C ILE A 36 10.69 -5.41 0.76
N LEU A 37 9.42 -4.99 0.72
CA LEU A 37 8.43 -5.53 -0.21
C LEU A 37 8.81 -5.23 -1.67
N GLY A 38 9.23 -3.99 -1.97
CA GLY A 38 9.66 -3.57 -3.29
C GLY A 38 10.86 -4.35 -3.79
N ALA A 39 11.86 -4.61 -2.94
CA ALA A 39 12.99 -5.48 -3.27
C ALA A 39 12.52 -6.91 -3.61
N ALA A 40 11.61 -7.48 -2.81
CA ALA A 40 11.06 -8.81 -3.05
C ALA A 40 10.25 -8.89 -4.35
N VAL A 41 9.51 -7.82 -4.69
CA VAL A 41 8.75 -7.66 -5.94
C VAL A 41 9.69 -7.59 -7.15
N ILE A 42 10.73 -6.77 -7.09
CA ILE A 42 11.73 -6.64 -8.18
C ILE A 42 12.39 -8.00 -8.45
N GLN A 43 12.80 -8.70 -7.40
CA GLN A 43 13.36 -10.04 -7.51
C GLN A 43 12.35 -11.00 -8.15
N ALA A 44 11.12 -11.04 -7.64
CA ALA A 44 10.08 -11.95 -8.11
C ALA A 44 9.69 -11.73 -9.58
N VAL A 45 9.60 -10.47 -10.03
CA VAL A 45 9.35 -10.11 -11.43
C VAL A 45 10.51 -10.56 -12.33
N THR A 46 11.75 -10.37 -11.89
CA THR A 46 12.95 -10.78 -12.64
C THR A 46 13.01 -12.30 -12.82
N GLU A 47 12.70 -13.06 -11.77
CA GLU A 47 12.64 -14.53 -11.81
C GLU A 47 11.53 -15.03 -12.76
N ARG A 48 10.43 -14.29 -12.91
CA ARG A 48 9.24 -14.63 -13.71
C ARG A 48 9.23 -13.99 -15.10
N ARG A 49 10.39 -13.59 -15.62
CA ARG A 49 10.53 -12.85 -16.89
C ARG A 49 9.83 -13.49 -18.10
N GLN A 50 9.59 -14.80 -18.08
CA GLN A 50 8.95 -15.55 -19.16
C GLN A 50 7.41 -15.49 -19.13
N SER A 51 6.79 -15.14 -18.00
CA SER A 51 5.33 -15.06 -17.86
C SER A 51 4.88 -13.65 -17.52
N ARG A 52 4.27 -12.96 -18.49
CA ARG A 52 3.69 -11.62 -18.27
C ARG A 52 2.55 -11.64 -17.25
N TYR A 53 1.76 -12.71 -17.25
CA TYR A 53 0.65 -12.89 -16.31
C TYR A 53 1.15 -12.95 -14.86
N GLU A 54 2.20 -13.75 -14.60
CA GLU A 54 2.75 -13.86 -13.25
C GLU A 54 3.44 -12.57 -12.80
N GLN A 55 4.13 -11.87 -13.71
CA GLN A 55 4.69 -10.55 -13.41
C GLN A 55 3.59 -9.55 -13.02
N ALA A 56 2.49 -9.51 -13.78
CA ALA A 56 1.35 -8.65 -13.48
C ALA A 56 0.72 -8.99 -12.11
N ALA A 57 0.63 -10.27 -11.74
CA ALA A 57 0.11 -10.68 -10.45
C ALA A 57 0.98 -10.21 -9.27
N VAL A 58 2.31 -10.29 -9.40
CA VAL A 58 3.25 -9.79 -8.38
C VAL A 58 3.16 -8.26 -8.25
N LEU A 59 3.07 -7.55 -9.36
CA LEU A 59 2.92 -6.08 -9.37
C LEU A 59 1.57 -5.64 -8.78
N LEU A 60 0.50 -6.38 -9.08
CA LEU A 60 -0.81 -6.16 -8.47
C LEU A 60 -0.78 -6.38 -6.96
N HIS A 61 -0.07 -7.41 -6.50
CA HIS A 61 0.14 -7.66 -5.08
C HIS A 61 0.86 -6.48 -4.39
N TYR A 62 1.91 -5.92 -5.01
CA TYR A 62 2.57 -4.71 -4.49
C TYR A 62 1.58 -3.56 -4.31
N HIS A 63 0.77 -3.30 -5.34
CA HIS A 63 -0.24 -2.24 -5.31
C HIS A 63 -1.27 -2.44 -4.20
N SER A 64 -1.84 -3.65 -4.08
CA SER A 64 -2.79 -4.00 -3.03
C SER A 64 -2.21 -3.83 -1.63
N MET A 65 -0.94 -4.23 -1.42
CA MET A 65 -0.29 -4.10 -0.12
C MET A 65 -0.07 -2.63 0.29
N LEU A 66 0.34 -1.77 -0.66
CA LEU A 66 0.52 -0.35 -0.38
C LEU A 66 -0.83 0.35 -0.11
N LEU A 67 -1.86 0.06 -0.88
CA LEU A 67 -3.22 0.58 -0.61
C LEU A 67 -3.75 0.11 0.75
N ALA A 68 -3.54 -1.16 1.10
CA ALA A 68 -3.94 -1.68 2.41
C ALA A 68 -3.19 -0.98 3.55
N SER A 69 -1.91 -0.66 3.35
CA SER A 69 -1.11 0.12 4.30
C SER A 69 -1.63 1.55 4.45
N MET A 70 -1.92 2.24 3.33
CA MET A 70 -2.54 3.58 3.34
C MET A 70 -3.86 3.58 4.10
N ARG A 71 -4.77 2.67 3.76
CA ARG A 71 -6.07 2.54 4.45
C ARG A 71 -5.90 2.39 5.96
N ARG A 72 -4.96 1.56 6.40
CA ARG A 72 -4.66 1.37 7.83
C ARG A 72 -4.13 2.66 8.46
N HIS A 73 -3.21 3.35 7.79
CA HIS A 73 -2.63 4.60 8.29
C HIS A 73 -3.67 5.70 8.44
N LEU A 74 -4.53 5.91 7.44
CA LEU A 74 -5.62 6.89 7.49
C LEU A 74 -6.55 6.66 8.68
N ARG A 75 -6.89 5.41 8.96
CA ARG A 75 -7.69 5.04 10.14
C ARG A 75 -7.00 5.38 11.46
N ILE A 76 -5.69 5.20 11.54
CA ILE A 76 -4.90 5.56 12.74
C ILE A 76 -4.86 7.08 12.89
N CYS A 77 -4.52 7.80 11.83
CA CYS A 77 -4.46 9.26 11.84
C CYS A 77 -5.81 9.90 12.23
N ALA A 78 -6.93 9.34 11.75
CA ALA A 78 -8.25 9.84 12.08
C ALA A 78 -8.51 9.89 13.60
N GLN A 79 -7.97 8.95 14.38
CA GLN A 79 -8.13 8.93 15.84
C GLN A 79 -7.44 10.14 16.50
N PHE A 80 -6.28 10.54 15.98
CA PHE A 80 -5.55 11.70 16.47
C PHE A 80 -6.25 13.01 16.06
N TYR A 81 -6.69 13.14 14.80
CA TYR A 81 -7.41 14.33 14.36
C TYR A 81 -8.76 14.51 15.06
N HIS A 82 -9.44 13.41 15.44
CA HIS A 82 -10.68 13.48 16.20
C HIS A 82 -10.50 14.03 17.63
N THR A 83 -9.30 13.87 18.20
CA THR A 83 -8.99 14.28 19.58
C THR A 83 -8.21 15.60 19.66
N GLY A 84 -7.61 16.07 18.56
CA GLY A 84 -6.77 17.27 18.53
C GLY A 84 -7.52 18.60 18.65
N GLY A 85 -8.77 18.70 18.21
CA GLY A 85 -9.58 19.91 18.37
C GLY A 85 -10.95 19.86 17.69
N LYS A 86 -11.71 20.95 17.80
CA LYS A 86 -13.12 21.04 17.34
C LYS A 86 -13.40 22.17 16.34
N THR A 87 -12.37 22.91 15.92
CA THR A 87 -12.55 24.01 14.96
C THR A 87 -12.90 23.46 13.57
N GLY A 88 -13.28 24.35 12.64
CA GLY A 88 -13.57 23.96 11.24
C GLY A 88 -12.41 23.19 10.60
N TRP A 89 -11.17 23.64 10.83
CA TRP A 89 -9.97 23.00 10.31
C TRP A 89 -9.84 21.53 10.76
N TRP A 90 -10.05 21.24 12.05
CA TRP A 90 -9.97 19.86 12.56
C TRP A 90 -11.02 18.94 11.92
N ARG A 91 -12.24 19.44 11.72
CA ARG A 91 -13.32 18.67 11.07
C ARG A 91 -12.98 18.35 9.61
N GLU A 92 -12.44 19.33 8.88
CA GLU A 92 -12.00 19.15 7.50
C GLU A 92 -10.91 18.08 7.36
N GLN A 93 -9.96 18.02 8.30
CA GLN A 93 -8.93 16.96 8.28
C GLN A 93 -9.54 15.57 8.50
N VAL A 94 -10.49 15.44 9.43
CA VAL A 94 -11.21 14.18 9.67
C VAL A 94 -12.00 13.75 8.44
N GLU A 95 -12.71 14.67 7.79
CA GLU A 95 -13.47 14.41 6.56
C GLU A 95 -12.54 13.98 5.41
N THR A 96 -11.40 14.64 5.25
CA THR A 96 -10.39 14.30 4.24
C THR A 96 -9.84 12.89 4.45
N LEU A 97 -9.53 12.52 5.70
CA LEU A 97 -9.05 11.17 6.03
C LEU A 97 -10.13 10.12 5.78
N ALA A 98 -11.39 10.41 6.10
CA ALA A 98 -12.51 9.51 5.84
C ALA A 98 -12.67 9.27 4.32
N ALA A 99 -12.63 10.33 3.51
CA ALA A 99 -12.71 10.21 2.05
C ALA A 99 -11.56 9.36 1.47
N GLY A 100 -10.33 9.56 1.96
CA GLY A 100 -9.19 8.74 1.55
C GLY A 100 -9.32 7.27 1.98
N PHE A 101 -9.87 7.02 3.17
CA PHE A 101 -10.10 5.67 3.68
C PHE A 101 -11.12 4.90 2.84
N GLU A 102 -12.25 5.55 2.52
CA GLU A 102 -13.29 4.98 1.64
C GLU A 102 -12.74 4.72 0.24
N TRP A 103 -12.01 5.68 -0.34
CA TRP A 103 -11.37 5.50 -1.65
C TRP A 103 -10.43 4.28 -1.66
N CYS A 104 -9.59 4.10 -0.62
CA CYS A 104 -8.74 2.92 -0.53
C CYS A 104 -9.56 1.63 -0.38
N THR A 105 -10.68 1.68 0.33
CA THR A 105 -11.56 0.53 0.56
C THR A 105 -12.24 0.09 -0.74
N GLU A 106 -12.81 1.03 -1.49
CA GLU A 106 -13.41 0.77 -2.80
C GLU A 106 -12.39 0.19 -3.78
N ARG A 107 -11.20 0.80 -3.88
CA ARG A 107 -10.13 0.29 -4.75
C ARG A 107 -9.70 -1.11 -4.35
N LEU A 108 -9.51 -1.39 -3.05
CA LEU A 108 -9.15 -2.74 -2.60
C LEU A 108 -10.23 -3.79 -2.89
N ALA A 109 -11.51 -3.41 -2.95
CA ALA A 109 -12.60 -4.31 -3.31
C ALA A 109 -12.59 -4.68 -4.81
N GLU A 110 -12.04 -3.83 -5.66
CA GLU A 110 -11.89 -4.08 -7.11
C GLU A 110 -10.64 -4.92 -7.43
N LEU A 111 -9.64 -4.90 -6.54
CA LEU A 111 -8.40 -5.64 -6.71
C LEU A 111 -8.56 -7.09 -6.25
N SER A 112 -7.81 -8.00 -6.86
CA SER A 112 -7.73 -9.37 -6.35
C SER A 112 -7.07 -9.39 -4.98
N GLU A 113 -7.49 -10.35 -4.15
CA GLU A 113 -6.87 -10.55 -2.84
C GLU A 113 -5.35 -10.77 -2.98
N PRO A 114 -4.53 -10.25 -2.04
CA PRO A 114 -3.09 -10.48 -2.04
C PRO A 114 -2.73 -11.97 -2.15
N GLN A 115 -2.10 -12.34 -3.26
CA GLN A 115 -1.82 -13.74 -3.63
C GLN A 115 -0.44 -14.24 -3.17
N TYR A 116 0.36 -13.38 -2.53
CA TYR A 116 1.72 -13.72 -2.10
C TYR A 116 1.92 -13.41 -0.62
N GLU A 117 2.86 -14.13 -0.02
CA GLU A 117 3.39 -13.93 1.32
C GLU A 117 4.88 -13.62 1.24
N LEU A 118 5.32 -12.69 2.09
CA LEU A 118 6.72 -12.31 2.21
C LEU A 118 7.41 -13.18 3.27
N HIS A 119 8.37 -14.00 2.86
CA HIS A 119 9.22 -14.79 3.75
C HIS A 119 10.65 -14.27 3.64
N GLY A 120 11.12 -13.57 4.68
CA GLY A 120 12.38 -12.82 4.61
C GLY A 120 12.29 -11.70 3.57
N LEU A 121 13.04 -11.84 2.47
CA LEU A 121 13.07 -10.89 1.35
C LEU A 121 12.49 -11.47 0.05
N ARG A 122 11.73 -12.57 0.13
CA ARG A 122 11.19 -13.28 -1.05
C ARG A 122 9.68 -13.44 -0.97
N LEU A 123 9.02 -13.33 -2.12
CA LEU A 123 7.58 -13.56 -2.27
C LEU A 123 7.29 -15.01 -2.69
N TYR A 124 6.42 -15.65 -1.92
CA TYR A 124 5.91 -16.99 -2.18
C TYR A 124 4.41 -16.93 -2.42
N PRO A 125 3.85 -17.71 -3.37
CA PRO A 125 2.40 -17.80 -3.53
C PRO A 125 1.74 -18.25 -2.23
N ARG A 126 0.65 -17.61 -1.83
CA ARG A 126 -0.16 -18.05 -0.69
C ARG A 126 -0.82 -19.38 -1.05
N ALA A 127 -0.85 -20.31 -0.11
CA ALA A 127 -1.75 -21.45 -0.22
C ALA A 127 -3.18 -20.90 -0.31
N ARG A 128 -3.91 -21.25 -1.36
CA ARG A 128 -5.35 -20.95 -1.42
C ARG A 128 -6.02 -21.68 -0.25
N ALA A 129 -6.81 -20.95 0.54
CA ALA A 129 -7.72 -21.61 1.46
C ALA A 129 -8.65 -22.52 0.64
N ALA A 130 -8.70 -23.80 1.01
CA ALA A 130 -9.52 -24.83 0.36
C ALA A 130 -11.01 -24.59 0.58
#